data_AF-A0A4W3GA11-F1
#
_entry.id   AF-A0A4W3GA11-F1
#
_cell.length_a   1.000
_cell.length_b   1.000
_cell.length_c   1.000
_cell.angle_alpha   90.00
_cell.angle_beta   90.00
_cell.angle_gamma   90.00
#
_symmetry.space_group_name_H-M   'P 1'
#
loop_
_entity.id
_entity.type
_entity.pdbx_description
1 polymer ?
#
loop_
_entity_poly.entity_id
_entity_poly.type
_entity_poly.pdbx_seq_one_letter_code
_entity_poly.pdbx_strand_id
1 'polypeptide(L)' 'MTVIWDKDTRFSVSLDATWKGKICGLCGNFNDNITDDLTTKGNSLVIKTLEFGNSWKSGHCEDIANQTSSC' A
#
# COMPACT_ATOMS: atom_id res chain seq x y z
N MET A 1 -7.21 4.53 -16.23
CA MET A 1 -7.32 3.70 -15.01
C MET A 1 -8.12 2.45 -15.34
N THR A 2 -7.53 1.29 -15.07
CA THR A 2 -8.14 -0.03 -15.34
C THR A 2 -7.98 -0.92 -14.13
N VAL A 3 -8.99 -1.73 -13.84
CA VAL A 3 -8.98 -2.72 -12.76
C VAL A 3 -9.06 -4.11 -13.37
N ILE A 4 -8.16 -4.99 -12.95
CA ILE A 4 -8.07 -6.38 -13.38
C ILE A 4 -8.17 -7.25 -12.14
N TRP A 5 -9.14 -8.16 -12.13
CA TRP A 5 -9.35 -9.13 -11.04
C TRP A 5 -9.51 -10.52 -11.64
N ASP A 6 -8.81 -11.49 -11.05
CA ASP A 6 -8.86 -12.89 -11.49
C ASP A 6 -10.07 -13.68 -10.95
N LYS A 7 -10.97 -13.01 -10.20
CA LYS A 7 -12.13 -13.60 -9.51
C LYS A 7 -11.78 -14.46 -8.30
N ASP A 8 -10.53 -14.42 -7.86
CA ASP A 8 -10.06 -15.05 -6.64
C ASP A 8 -9.32 -14.00 -5.80
N THR A 9 -8.01 -14.11 -5.63
CA THR A 9 -7.22 -13.29 -4.70
C THR A 9 -6.40 -12.20 -5.37
N ARG A 10 -6.16 -12.26 -6.68
CA ARG A 10 -5.29 -11.30 -7.36
C ARG A 10 -6.07 -10.13 -7.91
N PHE A 11 -5.83 -8.97 -7.31
CA PHE A 11 -6.32 -7.68 -7.78
C PHE A 11 -5.16 -6.84 -8.31
N SER A 12 -5.35 -6.19 -9.46
CA SER A 12 -4.34 -5.33 -10.07
C SER A 12 -5.00 -4.07 -10.60
N VAL A 13 -4.37 -2.93 -10.32
CA VAL A 13 -4.80 -1.61 -10.78
C VAL A 13 -3.72 -1.06 -11.69
N SER A 14 -4.10 -0.67 -12.91
CA SER A 14 -3.22 0.05 -13.84
C SER A 14 -3.67 1.49 -13.96
N LEU A 15 -2.74 2.41 -13.71
CA LEU A 15 -2.96 3.83 -13.79
C LEU A 15 -2.12 4.44 -14.90
N ASP A 16 -2.68 5.43 -15.57
CA ASP A 16 -1.98 6.22 -16.57
C ASP A 16 -1.00 7.19 -15.88
N ALA A 17 0.06 7.61 -16.58
CA ALA A 17 1.12 8.45 -16.02
C ALA A 17 0.62 9.80 -15.45
N THR A 18 -0.61 10.22 -15.79
CA THR A 18 -1.27 11.40 -15.22
C THR A 18 -1.48 11.33 -13.70
N TRP A 19 -1.44 10.12 -13.13
CA TRP A 19 -1.60 9.84 -11.70
C TRP A 19 -0.29 9.78 -10.92
N LYS A 20 0.85 9.96 -11.58
CA LYS A 20 2.16 9.93 -10.90
C LYS A 20 2.22 10.93 -9.76
N GLY A 21 2.64 10.46 -8.58
CA GLY A 21 2.74 11.27 -7.35
C GLY A 21 1.42 11.82 -6.81
N LYS A 22 0.26 11.35 -7.30
CA LYS A 22 -1.08 11.84 -6.89
C LYS A 22 -1.89 10.81 -6.10
N ILE A 23 -1.35 9.61 -5.93
CA ILE A 23 -1.98 8.55 -5.17
C ILE A 23 -1.23 8.33 -3.86
N CYS A 24 -1.89 7.64 -2.93
CA CYS A 24 -1.29 7.15 -1.71
C CYS A 24 -2.04 5.88 -1.29
N GLY A 25 -1.38 5.01 -0.54
CA GLY A 25 -1.98 3.78 -0.06
C GLY A 25 -0.98 2.64 -0.01
N LEU A 26 -1.52 1.43 0.11
CA LEU A 26 -0.73 0.19 0.14
C LEU A 26 0.07 -0.08 -1.15
N CYS A 27 -0.32 0.54 -2.28
CA CYS A 27 0.40 0.45 -3.54
C CYS A 27 1.44 1.58 -3.74
N GLY A 28 1.76 2.34 -2.69
CA GLY A 28 2.72 3.44 -2.75
C GLY A 28 2.11 4.74 -3.29
N ASN A 29 2.98 5.64 -3.77
CA ASN A 29 2.58 6.96 -4.26
C ASN A 29 2.75 7.16 -5.79
N PHE A 30 3.29 6.14 -6.48
CA PHE A 30 3.50 6.12 -7.93
C PHE A 30 4.35 7.30 -8.46
N ASN A 31 5.42 7.68 -7.76
CA ASN A 31 6.33 8.76 -8.17
C ASN A 31 7.65 8.28 -8.82
N ASP A 32 7.74 7.01 -9.21
CA ASP A 32 8.95 6.32 -9.70
C ASP A 32 10.08 6.15 -8.66
N ASN A 33 9.82 6.41 -7.37
CA ASN A 33 10.77 6.25 -6.27
C ASN A 33 10.32 5.18 -5.26
N ILE A 34 10.86 3.98 -5.38
CA ILE A 34 10.52 2.87 -4.46
C ILE A 34 10.92 3.11 -3.00
N THR A 35 11.83 4.05 -2.72
CA THR A 35 12.32 4.27 -1.35
C THR A 35 11.32 4.97 -0.44
N ASP A 36 10.30 5.62 -1.01
CA ASP A 36 9.28 6.37 -0.25
C ASP A 36 7.87 5.76 -0.31
N ASP A 37 7.71 4.60 -0.97
CA ASP A 37 6.42 3.93 -1.10
C ASP A 37 5.86 3.44 0.25
N LEU A 38 6.72 3.19 1.25
CA LEU A 38 6.32 2.89 2.63
C LEU A 38 5.96 4.15 3.42
N THR A 39 5.13 5.02 2.83
CA THR A 39 4.56 6.20 3.48
C THR A 39 3.25 5.84 4.17
N THR A 40 3.19 6.07 5.48
CA THR A 40 1.98 5.81 6.30
C THR A 40 0.83 6.74 5.92
N LYS A 41 -0.39 6.38 6.32
CA LYS A 41 -1.59 7.23 6.17
C LYS A 41 -1.46 8.62 6.83
N GLY A 42 -0.56 8.74 7.82
CA GLY A 42 -0.22 10.01 8.48
C GLY A 42 0.88 10.82 7.80
N ASN A 43 1.29 10.44 6.58
CA ASN A 43 2.39 11.05 5.81
C ASN A 43 3.78 10.93 6.45
N SER A 44 4.01 9.89 7.25
CA SER A 44 5.34 9.56 7.78
C SER A 44 5.98 8.42 6.99
N LEU A 45 7.23 8.59 6.55
CA LEU A 45 8.02 7.54 5.93
C LEU A 45 8.52 6.55 6.99
N VAL A 46 8.29 5.26 6.78
CA VAL A 46 8.70 4.20 7.71
C VAL A 46 9.49 3.11 7.00
N ILE A 47 10.29 2.36 7.75
CA ILE A 47 11.09 1.23 7.25
C ILE A 47 10.35 -0.10 7.48
N LYS A 48 9.49 -0.16 8.50
CA LYS A 48 8.82 -1.39 8.92
C LYS A 48 7.50 -1.58 8.15
N THR A 49 7.40 -2.67 7.42
CA THR A 49 6.19 -3.03 6.64
C THR A 49 4.95 -3.19 7.53
N LEU A 50 5.09 -3.70 8.76
CA LEU A 50 3.98 -3.82 9.70
C LEU A 50 3.42 -2.46 10.12
N GLU A 51 4.31 -1.52 10.44
CA GLU A 51 3.94 -0.16 10.80
C GLU A 51 3.22 0.54 9.63
N PHE A 52 3.77 0.37 8.42
CA PHE A 52 3.14 0.85 7.19
C PHE A 52 1.74 0.25 6.97
N GLY A 53 1.62 -1.08 6.98
CA GLY A 53 0.37 -1.79 6.71
C GLY A 53 -0.73 -1.48 7.73
N ASN A 54 -0.37 -1.47 9.02
CA ASN A 54 -1.30 -1.13 10.10
C ASN A 54 -1.82 0.32 9.98
N SER A 55 -1.01 1.26 9.46
CA SER A 55 -1.45 2.65 9.28
C SER A 55 -2.57 2.83 8.24
N TRP A 56 -2.65 1.91 7.27
CA TRP A 56 -3.61 1.95 6.16
C TRP A 56 -4.90 1.17 6.43
N LYS A 57 -5.07 0.60 7.63
CA LYS A 57 -6.31 -0.06 8.01
C LYS A 57 -7.51 0.89 7.99
N SER A 58 -8.69 0.34 7.70
CA SER A 58 -9.96 1.06 7.72
C SER A 58 -10.87 0.46 8.77
N GLY A 59 -11.55 1.30 9.55
CA GLY A 59 -12.40 0.85 10.64
C GLY A 59 -11.63 0.36 11.87
N HIS A 60 -12.31 -0.42 12.72
CA HIS A 60 -11.77 -0.92 13.98
C HIS A 60 -11.16 -2.32 13.79
N CYS A 61 -9.93 -2.35 13.26
CA CYS A 61 -9.11 -3.55 13.17
C CYS A 61 -7.94 -3.47 14.15
N GLU A 62 -7.59 -4.60 14.76
CA GLU A 62 -6.40 -4.71 15.62
C GLU A 62 -5.11 -4.63 14.81
N ASP A 63 -4.02 -4.20 15.45
CA ASP A 63 -2.71 -4.14 14.81
C ASP A 63 -2.04 -5.51 14.79
N ILE A 64 -1.37 -5.82 13.68
CA ILE A 64 -0.50 -6.99 13.61
C ILE A 64 0.83 -6.66 14.28
N ALA A 65 1.14 -7.36 15.37
CA ALA A 65 2.36 -7.17 16.14
C ALA A 65 3.56 -7.98 15.62
N ASN A 66 3.32 -9.14 15.01
CA ASN A 66 4.35 -10.04 14.47
C ASN A 66 3.91 -10.61 13.11
N GLN A 67 4.80 -10.59 12.11
CA GLN A 67 4.59 -11.33 10.86
C GLN A 67 4.86 -12.82 11.12
N THR A 68 3.81 -13.61 11.37
CA THR A 68 3.92 -15.06 11.56
C THR A 68 3.74 -15.87 10.27
N SER A 69 3.48 -15.21 9.14
CA SER A 69 3.48 -15.85 7.83
C SER A 69 4.84 -15.70 7.17
N SER A 70 5.74 -16.66 7.44
CA SER A 70 6.78 -16.99 6.45
C SER A 70 6.06 -17.54 5.22
N CYS A 71 6.43 -17.07 4.02
CA CYS A 71 6.18 -17.86 2.81
C CYS A 71 6.84 -19.24 2.93
#